data_AF-A0A1F3MGR9-F1
#
_entry.id   AF-A0A1F3MGR9-F1
#
_cell.length_a   1.000
_cell.length_b   1.000
_cell.length_c   1.000
_cell.angle_alpha   90.00
_cell.angle_beta   90.00
_cell.angle_gamma   90.00
#
_symmetry.space_group_name_H-M   'P 1'
#
loop_
_entity.id
_entity.type
_entity.pdbx_description
1 polymer ?
#
loop_
_entity_poly.entity_id
_entity_poly.type
_entity_poly.pdbx_seq_one_letter_code
_entity_poly.pdbx_strand_id
1 'polypeptide(L)' 'MFNTIDIDRNNLTIMGVRFSNLKTLESTANAIGSNMFEGFKPTPKSVEIIRDYVIGKITLSELIKIAKDKSYA' A
#
# COMPACT_ATOMS: atom_id res chain seq x y z
N MET A 1 11.89 17.50 -0.44
CA MET A 1 12.61 16.26 -0.04
C MET A 1 11.73 15.08 -0.42
N PHE A 2 12.26 14.12 -1.18
CA PHE A 2 11.54 12.88 -1.46
C PHE A 2 11.68 11.95 -0.26
N ASN A 3 10.55 11.49 0.30
CA ASN A 3 10.59 10.44 1.31
C ASN A 3 10.70 9.10 0.59
N THR A 4 11.74 8.34 0.88
CA THR A 4 11.89 6.99 0.33
C THR A 4 10.98 6.03 1.11
N ILE A 5 10.30 5.14 0.40
CA ILE A 5 9.58 4.02 0.99
C ILE A 5 10.48 2.78 0.94
N ASP A 6 10.47 1.99 2.01
CA ASP A 6 11.21 0.74 2.08
C ASP A 6 10.57 -0.33 1.19
N ILE A 7 11.30 -0.79 0.18
CA ILE A 7 10.87 -1.82 -0.77
C ILE A 7 11.98 -2.84 -0.91
N ASP A 8 11.70 -4.09 -0.56
CA ASP A 8 12.59 -5.22 -0.78
C ASP A 8 12.01 -6.13 -1.88
N ARG A 9 12.61 -6.09 -3.07
CA ARG A 9 12.18 -6.92 -4.20
C ARG A 9 12.63 -8.37 -4.09
N ASN A 10 13.67 -8.66 -3.31
CA ASN A 10 14.15 -10.02 -3.10
C ASN A 10 13.21 -10.76 -2.14
N ASN A 11 12.77 -10.08 -1.08
CA ASN A 11 11.83 -10.62 -0.11
C ASN A 11 10.37 -10.27 -0.41
N LEU A 12 10.10 -9.61 -1.52
CA LEU A 12 8.77 -9.17 -1.93
C LEU A 12 8.01 -8.43 -0.81
N THR A 13 8.63 -7.42 -0.23
CA THR A 13 8.02 -6.60 0.82
C THR A 13 8.01 -5.11 0.51
N ILE A 14 7.02 -4.40 1.07
CA ILE A 14 6.99 -2.95 1.18
C ILE A 14 6.74 -2.62 2.65
N MET A 15 7.66 -1.91 3.31
CA MET A 15 7.58 -1.61 4.75
C MET A 15 7.30 -2.86 5.62
N GLY A 16 7.91 -4.00 5.28
CA GLY A 16 7.69 -5.29 5.95
C GLY A 16 6.40 -6.04 5.55
N VAL A 17 5.48 -5.43 4.80
CA VAL A 17 4.27 -6.10 4.29
C VAL A 17 4.64 -6.99 3.12
N ARG A 18 4.35 -8.30 3.20
CA ARG A 18 4.71 -9.26 2.16
C ARG A 18 3.69 -9.33 1.02
N PHE A 19 4.20 -9.56 -0.18
CA PHE A 19 3.47 -9.71 -1.44
C PHE A 19 3.66 -11.11 -2.00
N SER A 20 2.66 -11.61 -2.73
CA SER A 20 2.70 -12.94 -3.33
C SER A 20 3.57 -13.02 -4.58
N ASN A 21 3.76 -11.90 -5.28
CA ASN A 21 4.53 -11.82 -6.51
C ASN A 21 5.00 -10.38 -6.78
N LEU A 22 6.00 -10.25 -7.66
CA LEU A 22 6.61 -8.97 -8.03
C LEU A 22 5.61 -8.01 -8.68
N LYS A 23 4.70 -8.51 -9.53
CA LYS A 23 3.70 -7.68 -10.22
C LYS A 23 2.78 -6.95 -9.23
N THR A 24 2.29 -7.65 -8.21
CA THR A 24 1.46 -7.03 -7.16
C THR A 24 2.25 -6.03 -6.32
N LEU A 25 3.51 -6.34 -6.00
CA LEU A 25 4.40 -5.42 -5.30
C LEU A 25 4.59 -4.13 -6.09
N GLU A 26 4.97 -4.21 -7.36
CA GLU A 26 5.22 -3.04 -8.21
C GLU A 26 3.95 -2.23 -8.44
N SER A 27 2.81 -2.88 -8.70
CA SER A 27 1.54 -2.19 -8.83
C SER A 27 1.16 -1.41 -7.55
N THR A 28 1.41 -2.01 -6.38
CA THR A 28 1.11 -1.37 -5.09
C THR A 28 2.09 -0.24 -4.79
N ALA A 29 3.38 -0.45 -5.07
CA ALA A 29 4.41 0.58 -4.92
C ALA A 29 4.14 1.80 -5.80
N ASN A 30 3.69 1.60 -7.05
CA ASN A 30 3.33 2.70 -7.95
C ASN A 30 2.14 3.50 -7.43
N ALA A 31 1.09 2.83 -6.93
CA ALA A 31 -0.07 3.48 -6.35
C ALA A 31 0.31 4.31 -5.11
N ILE A 32 1.11 3.75 -4.21
CA ILE A 32 1.60 4.45 -3.02
C ILE A 32 2.48 5.63 -3.44
N GLY A 33 3.44 5.41 -4.35
CA GLY A 33 4.36 6.43 -4.83
C GLY A 33 3.65 7.66 -5.40
N SER A 34 2.63 7.45 -6.25
CA SER A 34 1.82 8.55 -6.79
C SER A 34 1.18 9.39 -5.68
N ASN A 35 0.57 8.73 -4.68
CA ASN A 35 -0.06 9.43 -3.55
C ASN A 35 0.97 10.11 -2.64
N MET A 36 2.18 9.59 -2.53
CA MET A 36 3.26 10.22 -1.76
C MET A 36 3.67 11.58 -2.33
N PHE A 37 3.59 11.77 -3.66
CA PHE A 37 3.79 13.09 -4.29
C PHE A 37 2.70 14.11 -3.88
N GLU A 38 1.54 13.63 -3.46
CA GLU A 38 0.41 14.44 -2.96
C GLU A 38 0.43 14.59 -1.43
N GLY A 39 1.47 14.09 -0.76
CA GLY A 39 1.66 14.23 0.69
C GLY A 39 1.16 13.04 1.52
N PHE A 40 0.72 11.95 0.89
CA PHE A 40 0.41 10.71 1.60
C PHE A 40 1.66 10.15 2.28
N LYS A 41 1.51 9.75 3.55
CA LYS A 41 2.58 9.12 4.34
C LYS A 41 2.16 7.68 4.63
N PRO A 42 2.72 6.68 3.92
CA PRO A 42 2.32 5.30 4.12
C PRO A 42 2.76 4.78 5.50
N THR A 43 1.88 4.00 6.11
CA THR A 43 2.15 3.12 7.26
C THR A 43 2.13 1.65 6.78
N PRO A 44 2.75 0.69 7.49
CA PRO A 44 2.62 -0.72 7.16
C PRO A 44 1.16 -1.17 7.05
N LYS A 45 0.27 -0.63 7.90
CA LYS A 45 -1.16 -0.96 7.83
C LYS A 45 -1.82 -0.44 6.56
N SER A 46 -1.54 0.79 6.16
CA SER A 46 -2.05 1.36 4.91
C SER A 46 -1.55 0.59 3.67
N VAL A 47 -0.29 0.13 3.68
CA VAL A 47 0.29 -0.70 2.62
C VAL A 47 -0.47 -2.03 2.53
N GLU A 48 -0.77 -2.66 3.66
CA GLU A 48 -1.57 -3.88 3.73
C GLU A 48 -2.97 -3.70 3.11
N ILE A 49 -3.65 -2.61 3.47
CA ILE A 49 -4.98 -2.27 2.95
C ILE A 49 -4.95 -2.03 1.44
N ILE A 50 -3.97 -1.26 0.94
CA ILE A 50 -3.83 -0.97 -0.49
C ILE A 50 -3.51 -2.26 -1.25
N ARG A 51 -2.61 -3.11 -0.76
CA ARG A 51 -2.32 -4.42 -1.35
C ARG A 51 -3.60 -5.25 -1.44
N ASP A 52 -4.34 -5.35 -0.35
CA ASP A 52 -5.55 -6.18 -0.27
C ASP A 52 -6.64 -5.66 -1.23
N TYR A 53 -6.74 -4.35 -1.43
CA TYR A 53 -7.61 -3.75 -2.44
C TYR A 53 -7.14 -4.07 -3.87
N VAL A 54 -5.83 -3.90 -4.16
CA VAL A 54 -5.24 -4.15 -5.48
C VAL A 54 -5.41 -5.61 -5.92
N ILE A 55 -5.35 -6.57 -5.00
CA ILE A 55 -5.58 -8.00 -5.31
C ILE A 55 -7.05 -8.42 -5.27
N GLY A 56 -7.98 -7.48 -4.99
CA GLY A 56 -9.42 -7.76 -4.91
C GLY A 56 -9.84 -8.54 -3.66
N LYS A 57 -9.01 -8.58 -2.60
CA LYS A 57 -9.36 -9.19 -1.31
C LYS A 57 -10.34 -8.33 -0.51
N ILE A 58 -10.28 -7.00 -0.67
CA ILE A 58 -11.30 -6.07 -0.18
C ILE A 58 -11.88 -5.27 -1.35
N THR A 59 -13.15 -4.94 -1.25
CA THR A 59 -13.91 -4.14 -2.21
C THR A 59 -13.65 -2.64 -2.02
N LEU A 60 -14.03 -1.85 -3.03
CA LEU A 60 -14.00 -0.38 -2.92
C LEU A 60 -14.86 0.13 -1.74
N SER A 61 -16.03 -0.47 -1.50
CA SER A 61 -16.91 -0.10 -0.39
C SER A 61 -16.25 -0.31 0.97
N GLU A 62 -15.51 -1.42 1.13
CA GLU A 62 -14.75 -1.71 2.35
C GLU A 62 -13.57 -0.76 2.51
N LEU A 63 -12.84 -0.47 1.42
CA LEU A 63 -11.77 0.53 1.43
C LEU A 63 -12.30 1.91 1.86
N ILE A 64 -13.44 2.35 1.32
CA ILE A 64 -14.08 3.62 1.69
C ILE A 64 -14.46 3.62 3.18
N LYS A 65 -14.99 2.51 3.70
CA LYS A 65 -15.34 2.38 5.12
C LYS A 65 -14.08 2.52 6.00
N ILE A 66 -13.02 1.79 5.69
CA ILE A 66 -11.73 1.87 6.39
C ILE A 66 -11.19 3.31 6.40
N ALA A 67 -11.26 4.00 5.25
CA ALA A 67 -10.81 5.38 5.12
C ALA A 67 -11.65 6.34 5.98
N LYS A 68 -12.98 6.20 5.99
CA LYS A 68 -13.88 7.00 6.83
C LYS A 68 -13.62 6.79 8.33
N ASP A 69 -13.38 5.55 8.71
CA ASP A 69 -13.12 5.16 10.11
C ASP A 69 -11.69 5.51 10.56
N LYS A 70 -10.83 5.99 9.64
CA LYS A 70 -9.40 6.26 9.88
C LYS A 70 -8.62 5.06 10.43
N SER A 71 -9.07 3.84 10.14
CA SER A 71 -8.50 2.58 10.65
C SER A 71 -7.25 2.11 9.89
N TYR A 72 -6.52 3.05 9.30
CA TYR A 72 -5.29 2.85 8.54
C TYR A 72 -4.04 3.48 9.20
N ALA A 73 -4.24 4.22 10.29
CA ALA A 73 -3.20 4.95 11.03
C ALA A 73 -2.44 4.04 12.00
#